data_AF-A0A7C2TCS8-F1
#
_entry.id   AF-A0A7C2TCS8-F1
#
_cell.length_a   1.000
_cell.length_b   1.000
_cell.length_c   1.000
_cell.angle_alpha   90.00
_cell.angle_beta   90.00
_cell.angle_gamma   90.00
#
_symmetry.space_group_name_H-M   'P 1'
#
loop_
_entity.id
_entity.type
_entity.pdbx_description
1 polymer ?
#
loop_
_entity_poly.entity_id
_entity_poly.type
_entity_poly.pdbx_seq_one_letter_code
_entity_poly.pdbx_strand_id
1 'polypeptide(L)'
;MRINSRNPSSYPGEEAAHMIDLNPALLPGAEFRLSRVERLMYQISRNWILVAGLLLGIYAGLPFLAPVFMQLGWSGPARVIYIIYSFLCHQLPQRSYFLFGPKITYSLPEIQAAWQNTLDPLILRQFIGNPEMGWKVAWSDRMVSMFASLWLFGLLWWPLRRRLKPLPWWGLILLLLPMALDGASHFVSDLYGIGQGFRDSNLWLAALTGNAFSSSFYAGDAWGSFNALMRLLTGVLFGLGVVWFGFPYLDAAFSQQARFIETRVNYANSRSPRIREDFEV
;
A
#
# COMPACT_ATOMS: atom_id res chain seq x y z
N MET A 1 25.46 25.38 -50.65
CA MET A 1 24.22 24.67 -50.31
C MET A 1 24.10 24.66 -48.78
N ARG A 2 23.31 25.58 -48.21
CA ARG A 2 23.08 25.68 -46.75
C ARG A 2 22.12 24.57 -46.34
N ILE A 3 22.54 23.65 -45.47
CA ILE A 3 21.64 22.75 -44.76
C ILE A 3 21.45 23.34 -43.37
N ASN A 4 20.21 23.72 -43.10
CA ASN A 4 19.75 24.46 -41.93
C ASN A 4 19.75 23.54 -40.70
N SER A 5 20.38 23.99 -39.61
CA SER A 5 20.34 23.38 -38.29
C SER A 5 18.90 23.43 -37.73
N ARG A 6 18.30 22.28 -37.43
CA ARG A 6 17.12 22.24 -36.55
C ARG A 6 17.60 22.42 -35.12
N ASN A 7 17.25 23.57 -34.55
CA ASN A 7 17.47 23.95 -33.17
C ASN A 7 16.55 23.13 -32.24
N PRO A 8 17.06 22.35 -31.26
CA PRO A 8 16.24 21.71 -30.25
C PRO A 8 16.18 22.62 -29.02
N SER A 9 15.33 23.66 -29.07
CA SER A 9 15.16 24.57 -27.93
C SER A 9 13.73 25.09 -27.79
N SER A 10 12.72 24.21 -27.92
CA SER A 10 11.39 24.56 -27.41
C SER A 10 11.40 24.39 -25.89
N TYR A 11 11.26 25.49 -25.17
CA TYR A 11 11.05 25.48 -23.73
C TYR A 11 9.73 24.73 -23.44
N PRO A 12 9.59 24.02 -22.29
CA PRO A 12 8.33 23.36 -21.91
C PRO A 12 7.12 24.31 -21.87
N GLY A 13 7.36 25.63 -21.79
CA GLY A 13 6.34 26.67 -21.85
C GLY A 13 5.80 26.96 -23.26
N GLU A 14 6.57 26.74 -24.33
CA GLU A 14 6.13 26.99 -25.71
C GLU A 14 5.18 25.89 -26.21
N GLU A 15 5.43 24.62 -25.89
CA GLU A 15 4.48 23.53 -26.20
C GLU A 15 3.17 23.67 -25.43
N ALA A 16 3.23 24.14 -24.18
CA ALA A 16 2.03 24.46 -23.40
C ALA A 16 1.27 25.64 -24.02
N ALA A 17 1.97 26.69 -24.46
CA ALA A 17 1.35 27.83 -25.15
C ALA A 17 0.70 27.41 -26.48
N HIS A 18 1.36 26.56 -27.26
CA HIS A 18 0.86 26.09 -28.56
C HIS A 18 -0.35 25.15 -28.44
N MET A 19 -0.43 24.36 -27.36
CA MET A 19 -1.57 23.46 -27.11
C MET A 19 -2.78 24.20 -26.51
N ILE A 20 -2.56 25.38 -25.91
CA ILE A 20 -3.61 26.26 -25.34
C ILE A 20 -4.26 27.14 -26.42
N ASP A 21 -3.53 27.47 -27.49
CA ASP A 21 -4.03 28.33 -28.58
C ASP A 21 -5.10 27.68 -29.46
N LEU A 22 -5.34 26.37 -29.29
CA LEU A 22 -6.38 25.61 -30.02
C LEU A 22 -7.70 25.46 -29.25
N ASN A 23 -7.83 26.06 -28.06
CA ASN A 23 -9.06 25.95 -27.27
C ASN A 23 -9.93 27.22 -27.40
N PRO A 24 -11.05 27.17 -28.15
CA PRO A 24 -11.92 28.34 -28.41
C PRO A 24 -12.63 28.90 -27.16
N ALA A 25 -12.45 28.30 -25.98
CA ALA A 25 -12.99 28.77 -24.71
C ALA A 25 -12.24 29.97 -24.07
N LEU A 26 -11.20 30.50 -24.74
CA LEU A 26 -10.37 31.63 -24.26
C LEU A 26 -10.61 32.92 -25.05
N LEU A 27 -11.83 33.13 -25.55
CA LEU A 27 -12.23 34.39 -26.16
C LEU A 27 -12.14 35.55 -25.14
N PRO A 28 -11.65 36.74 -25.53
CA PRO A 28 -11.61 37.91 -24.66
C PRO A 28 -13.03 38.25 -24.18
N GLY A 29 -13.25 38.28 -22.85
CA GLY A 29 -14.52 38.69 -22.24
C GLY A 29 -15.36 37.59 -21.57
N ALA A 30 -15.00 36.31 -21.69
CA ALA A 30 -15.63 35.25 -20.91
C ALA A 30 -14.97 35.12 -19.52
N GLU A 31 -15.76 35.13 -18.45
CA GLU A 31 -15.27 34.95 -17.08
C GLU A 31 -14.73 33.51 -16.93
N PHE A 32 -13.40 33.36 -16.84
CA PHE A 32 -12.80 32.06 -16.67
C PHE A 32 -13.11 31.50 -15.28
N ARG A 33 -13.99 30.51 -15.23
CA ARG A 33 -14.34 29.80 -14.00
C ARG A 33 -14.00 28.32 -14.17
N LEU A 34 -13.18 27.81 -13.26
CA LEU A 34 -12.95 26.37 -13.17
C LEU A 34 -14.29 25.64 -12.94
N SER A 35 -14.48 24.54 -13.67
CA SER A 35 -15.59 23.62 -13.40
C SER A 35 -15.50 23.03 -11.98
N ARG A 36 -16.61 22.45 -11.49
CA ARG A 36 -16.59 21.72 -10.21
C ARG A 36 -15.57 20.58 -10.22
N VAL A 37 -15.44 19.89 -11.36
CA VAL A 37 -14.50 18.79 -11.57
C VAL A 37 -13.05 19.29 -11.51
N GLU A 38 -12.70 20.37 -12.21
CA GLU A 38 -11.34 20.92 -12.19
C GLU A 38 -10.93 21.40 -10.79
N ARG A 39 -11.86 22.02 -10.03
CA ARG A 39 -11.61 22.40 -8.64
C ARG A 39 -11.35 21.18 -7.75
N LEU A 40 -12.14 20.12 -7.91
CA LEU A 40 -11.91 18.87 -7.19
C LEU A 40 -10.58 18.24 -7.57
N MET A 41 -10.25 18.15 -8.86
CA MET A 41 -8.96 17.62 -9.33
C MET A 41 -7.78 18.42 -8.80
N TYR A 42 -7.88 19.76 -8.77
CA TYR A 42 -6.86 20.62 -8.18
C TYR A 42 -6.69 20.34 -6.68
N GLN A 43 -7.79 20.25 -5.92
CA GLN A 43 -7.75 19.94 -4.49
C GLN A 43 -7.15 18.56 -4.20
N ILE A 44 -7.54 17.53 -4.97
CA ILE A 44 -6.99 16.18 -4.85
C ILE A 44 -5.50 16.21 -5.19
N SER A 45 -5.10 16.83 -6.30
CA SER A 45 -3.71 16.87 -6.74
C SER A 45 -2.82 17.61 -5.74
N ARG A 46 -3.30 18.75 -5.21
CA ARG A 46 -2.57 19.53 -4.21
C ARG A 46 -2.42 18.81 -2.87
N ASN A 47 -3.40 17.98 -2.50
CA ASN A 47 -3.45 17.27 -1.23
C ASN A 47 -3.29 15.74 -1.41
N TRP A 48 -2.65 15.30 -2.50
CA TRP A 48 -2.66 13.90 -2.91
C TRP A 48 -2.15 12.96 -1.83
N ILE A 49 -1.16 13.40 -1.04
CA ILE A 49 -0.58 12.61 0.05
C ILE A 49 -1.58 12.34 1.18
N LEU A 50 -2.48 13.29 1.47
CA LEU A 50 -3.52 13.10 2.49
C LEU A 50 -4.58 12.14 1.98
N VAL A 51 -4.94 12.25 0.68
CA VAL A 51 -5.88 11.34 0.03
C VAL A 51 -5.30 9.92 -0.01
N ALA A 52 -4.07 9.75 -0.50
CA ALA A 52 -3.37 8.47 -0.54
C ALA A 52 -3.18 7.89 0.86
N GLY A 53 -2.74 8.70 1.83
CA GLY A 53 -2.59 8.29 3.23
C GLY A 53 -3.90 7.83 3.86
N LEU A 54 -5.01 8.52 3.59
CA LEU A 54 -6.34 8.12 4.05
C LEU A 54 -6.79 6.80 3.41
N LEU A 55 -6.67 6.68 2.08
CA LEU A 55 -7.07 5.47 1.35
C LEU A 55 -6.26 4.26 1.80
N LEU A 56 -4.94 4.40 1.94
CA LEU A 56 -4.06 3.35 2.44
C LEU A 56 -4.34 3.02 3.91
N GLY A 57 -4.62 4.03 4.74
CA GLY A 57 -4.96 3.84 6.14
C GLY A 57 -6.29 3.09 6.32
N ILE A 58 -7.30 3.43 5.53
CA ILE A 58 -8.57 2.69 5.48
C ILE A 58 -8.29 1.25 5.01
N TYR A 59 -7.57 1.09 3.90
CA TYR A 59 -7.28 -0.22 3.34
C TYR A 59 -6.48 -1.13 4.31
N ALA A 60 -5.53 -0.56 5.07
CA ALA A 60 -4.75 -1.29 6.06
C ALA A 60 -5.47 -1.48 7.40
N GLY A 61 -6.35 -0.55 7.78
CA GLY A 61 -7.05 -0.54 9.06
C GLY A 61 -8.35 -1.36 9.08
N LEU A 62 -9.10 -1.41 7.99
CA LEU A 62 -10.37 -2.16 7.91
C LEU A 62 -10.24 -3.64 8.33
N PRO A 63 -9.18 -4.39 7.98
CA PRO A 63 -9.02 -5.78 8.43
C PRO A 63 -8.99 -5.96 9.95
N PHE A 64 -8.57 -4.92 10.69
CA PHE A 64 -8.55 -4.92 12.16
C PHE A 64 -9.92 -4.60 12.76
N LEU A 65 -10.86 -4.01 12.01
CA LEU A 65 -12.23 -3.84 12.47
C LEU A 65 -13.01 -5.15 12.47
N ALA A 66 -12.63 -6.14 11.65
CA ALA A 66 -13.29 -7.44 11.62
C ALA A 66 -13.28 -8.15 13.00
N PRO A 67 -12.13 -8.33 13.68
CA PRO A 67 -12.11 -8.90 15.02
C PRO A 67 -12.79 -8.00 16.07
N VAL A 68 -12.77 -6.67 15.92
CA VAL A 68 -13.50 -5.74 16.81
C VAL A 68 -15.01 -5.98 16.71
N PHE A 69 -15.55 -6.09 15.49
CA PHE A 69 -16.96 -6.38 15.27
C PHE A 69 -17.35 -7.77 15.77
N MET A 70 -16.49 -8.77 15.61
CA MET A 70 -16.71 -10.09 16.22
C MET A 70 -16.81 -9.99 17.74
N GLN A 71 -15.90 -9.23 18.38
CA GLN A 71 -15.91 -9.02 19.83
C GLN A 71 -17.19 -8.32 20.33
N LEU A 72 -17.73 -7.39 19.54
CA LEU A 72 -18.98 -6.68 19.85
C LEU A 72 -20.25 -7.48 19.49
N GLY A 73 -20.12 -8.69 18.94
CA GLY A 73 -21.25 -9.52 18.48
C GLY A 73 -21.80 -9.11 17.10
N TRP A 74 -21.20 -8.14 16.42
CA TRP A 74 -21.58 -7.66 15.08
C TRP A 74 -21.03 -8.56 13.98
N SER A 75 -21.46 -9.83 14.00
CA SER A 75 -20.93 -10.87 13.11
C SER A 75 -21.19 -10.61 11.62
N GLY A 76 -22.33 -10.01 11.25
CA GLY A 76 -22.66 -9.67 9.87
C GLY A 76 -21.63 -8.71 9.23
N PRO A 77 -21.47 -7.49 9.78
CA PRO A 77 -20.44 -6.55 9.32
C PRO A 77 -19.01 -7.14 9.34
N ALA A 78 -18.65 -7.90 10.37
CA ALA A 78 -17.34 -8.55 10.43
C ALA A 78 -17.11 -9.49 9.24
N ARG A 79 -18.10 -10.35 8.93
CA ARG A 79 -18.04 -11.30 7.82
C ARG A 79 -17.91 -10.61 6.47
N VAL A 80 -18.54 -9.45 6.27
CA VAL A 80 -18.35 -8.64 5.04
C VAL A 80 -16.88 -8.26 4.87
N ILE A 81 -16.22 -7.80 5.94
CA ILE A 81 -14.79 -7.47 5.89
C ILE A 81 -13.96 -8.73 5.58
N TYR A 82 -14.18 -9.85 6.27
CA TYR A 82 -13.49 -11.11 5.97
C TYR A 82 -13.65 -11.52 4.50
N ILE A 83 -14.87 -11.44 3.95
CA ILE A 83 -15.18 -11.80 2.56
C ILE A 83 -14.42 -10.89 1.59
N ILE A 84 -14.52 -9.57 1.73
CA ILE A 84 -13.84 -8.62 0.83
C ILE A 84 -12.33 -8.89 0.80
N TYR A 85 -11.71 -9.07 1.96
CA TYR A 85 -10.26 -9.29 2.03
C TYR A 85 -9.84 -10.73 1.68
N SER A 86 -10.78 -11.68 1.57
CA SER A 86 -10.48 -13.08 1.25
C SER A 86 -10.02 -13.28 -0.20
N PHE A 87 -10.40 -12.34 -1.09
CA PHE A 87 -9.96 -12.27 -2.48
C PHE A 87 -8.49 -11.84 -2.61
N LEU A 88 -7.97 -11.14 -1.60
CA LEU A 88 -6.63 -10.57 -1.59
C LEU A 88 -5.66 -11.40 -0.73
N CYS A 89 -6.18 -12.06 0.30
CA CYS A 89 -5.41 -12.82 1.26
C CYS A 89 -6.09 -14.15 1.56
N HIS A 90 -5.29 -15.21 1.70
CA HIS A 90 -5.81 -16.52 2.11
C HIS A 90 -6.39 -16.51 3.54
N GLN A 91 -5.97 -15.58 4.42
CA GLN A 91 -6.43 -15.45 5.81
C GLN A 91 -6.35 -16.77 6.60
N LEU A 92 -5.24 -17.51 6.45
CA LEU A 92 -5.07 -18.78 7.16
C LEU A 92 -4.83 -18.45 8.65
N PRO A 93 -5.55 -19.10 9.57
CA PRO A 93 -5.56 -18.71 10.97
C PRO A 93 -4.18 -18.81 11.63
N GLN A 94 -3.42 -19.87 11.38
CA GLN A 94 -2.06 -20.05 11.91
C GLN A 94 -1.04 -19.03 11.37
N ARG A 95 -1.44 -18.19 10.40
CA ARG A 95 -0.65 -17.12 9.79
C ARG A 95 -1.29 -15.74 9.95
N SER A 96 -2.30 -15.62 10.81
CA SER A 96 -3.01 -14.37 11.07
C SER A 96 -2.80 -13.94 12.52
N TYR A 97 -2.81 -12.63 12.75
CA TYR A 97 -2.85 -12.11 14.12
C TYR A 97 -4.24 -12.31 14.72
N PHE A 98 -4.32 -12.55 16.02
CA PHE A 98 -5.56 -12.63 16.80
C PHE A 98 -5.64 -11.47 17.78
N LEU A 99 -6.85 -10.92 17.95
CA LEU A 99 -7.17 -9.90 18.94
C LEU A 99 -8.22 -10.43 19.91
N PHE A 100 -8.26 -9.86 21.11
CA PHE A 100 -9.21 -10.20 22.18
C PHE A 100 -9.07 -11.62 22.73
N GLY A 101 -7.90 -12.24 22.54
CA GLY A 101 -7.54 -13.51 23.16
C GLY A 101 -6.19 -13.44 23.87
N PRO A 102 -5.75 -14.53 24.51
CA PRO A 102 -4.52 -14.57 25.30
C PRO A 102 -3.25 -14.53 24.45
N LYS A 103 -3.30 -14.91 23.17
CA LYS A 103 -2.14 -14.89 22.26
C LYS A 103 -2.44 -14.09 21.00
N ILE A 104 -1.39 -13.47 20.45
CA ILE A 104 -1.46 -12.73 19.18
C ILE A 104 -1.39 -13.63 17.95
N THR A 105 -0.94 -14.89 18.10
CA THR A 105 -0.90 -15.90 17.04
C THR A 105 -1.05 -17.28 17.67
N TYR A 106 -1.55 -18.24 16.91
CA TYR A 106 -1.65 -19.64 17.35
C TYR A 106 -1.03 -20.56 16.31
N SER A 107 -0.39 -21.63 16.79
CA SER A 107 0.16 -22.68 15.93
C SER A 107 -0.95 -23.49 15.26
N LEU A 108 -0.63 -24.18 14.17
CA LEU A 108 -1.60 -25.02 13.46
C LEU A 108 -2.23 -26.10 14.38
N PRO A 109 -1.47 -26.82 15.23
CA PRO A 109 -2.05 -27.77 16.17
C PRO A 109 -3.03 -27.14 17.17
N GLU A 110 -2.77 -25.92 17.64
CA GLU A 110 -3.70 -25.20 18.53
C GLU A 110 -5.01 -24.85 17.82
N ILE A 111 -4.93 -24.40 16.56
CA ILE A 111 -6.11 -24.13 15.74
C ILE A 111 -6.90 -25.43 15.49
N GLN A 112 -6.22 -26.52 15.17
CA GLN A 112 -6.85 -27.82 14.93
C GLN A 112 -7.56 -28.36 16.17
N ALA A 113 -6.94 -28.22 17.33
CA ALA A 113 -7.53 -28.62 18.61
C ALA A 113 -8.76 -27.78 18.99
N ALA A 114 -8.76 -26.50 18.64
CA ALA A 114 -9.85 -25.58 18.99
C ALA A 114 -11.01 -25.55 17.98
N TRP A 115 -10.86 -26.17 16.81
CA TRP A 115 -11.87 -26.11 15.75
C TRP A 115 -12.05 -27.43 14.99
N GLN A 116 -11.14 -27.75 14.08
CA GLN A 116 -11.20 -28.96 13.27
C GLN A 116 -9.79 -29.44 12.91
N ASN A 117 -9.53 -30.73 13.10
CA ASN A 117 -8.29 -31.35 12.66
C ASN A 117 -8.29 -31.51 11.13
N THR A 118 -7.70 -30.54 10.44
CA THR A 118 -7.60 -30.51 8.98
C THR A 118 -6.33 -29.78 8.54
N LEU A 119 -5.82 -30.17 7.37
CA LEU A 119 -4.74 -29.48 6.66
C LEU A 119 -5.23 -28.81 5.39
N ASP A 120 -6.51 -28.96 5.05
CA ASP A 120 -7.10 -28.34 3.87
C ASP A 120 -7.16 -26.81 4.05
N PRO A 121 -6.44 -26.01 3.24
CA PRO A 121 -6.43 -24.55 3.37
C PRO A 121 -7.81 -23.90 3.16
N LEU A 122 -8.70 -24.51 2.36
CA LEU A 122 -10.06 -24.01 2.13
C LEU A 122 -10.96 -24.21 3.34
N ILE A 123 -10.71 -25.26 4.12
CA ILE A 123 -11.38 -25.46 5.40
C ILE A 123 -10.71 -24.56 6.45
N LEU A 124 -9.38 -24.65 6.65
CA LEU A 124 -8.64 -23.86 7.65
C LEU A 124 -8.99 -22.37 7.65
N ARG A 125 -9.10 -21.75 6.47
CA ARG A 125 -9.41 -20.32 6.37
C ARG A 125 -10.79 -19.92 6.89
N GLN A 126 -11.72 -20.86 7.05
CA GLN A 126 -13.07 -20.60 7.60
C GLN A 126 -13.02 -20.35 9.11
N PHE A 127 -11.98 -20.80 9.81
CA PHE A 127 -11.80 -20.48 11.22
C PHE A 127 -11.52 -18.99 11.41
N ILE A 128 -12.52 -18.24 11.89
CA ILE A 128 -12.40 -16.81 12.22
C ILE A 128 -11.83 -16.62 13.64
N GLY A 129 -12.09 -17.56 14.54
CA GLY A 129 -11.70 -17.51 15.95
C GLY A 129 -12.79 -18.11 16.84
N ASN A 130 -12.67 -17.90 18.15
CA ASN A 130 -13.66 -18.23 19.17
C ASN A 130 -13.46 -17.31 20.41
N PRO A 131 -14.39 -17.28 21.39
CA PRO A 131 -14.22 -16.47 22.59
C PRO A 131 -12.94 -16.76 23.40
N GLU A 132 -12.42 -17.98 23.33
CA GLU A 132 -11.24 -18.42 24.08
C GLU A 132 -9.92 -17.92 23.46
N MET A 133 -9.83 -17.95 22.13
CA MET A 133 -8.64 -17.60 21.36
C MET A 133 -8.66 -16.15 20.85
N GLY A 134 -9.83 -15.52 20.88
CA GLY A 134 -10.09 -14.25 20.22
C GLY A 134 -10.38 -14.43 18.73
N TRP A 135 -10.35 -13.33 17.99
CA TRP A 135 -10.73 -13.26 16.59
C TRP A 135 -9.56 -12.83 15.72
N LYS A 136 -9.37 -13.50 14.59
CA LYS A 136 -8.25 -13.20 13.69
C LYS A 136 -8.46 -11.86 12.96
N VAL A 137 -7.39 -11.14 12.68
CA VAL A 137 -7.42 -10.03 11.71
C VAL A 137 -7.79 -10.60 10.33
N ALA A 138 -8.55 -9.87 9.52
CA ALA A 138 -8.97 -10.30 8.18
C ALA A 138 -7.82 -10.30 7.14
N TRP A 139 -6.60 -10.62 7.57
CA TRP A 139 -5.37 -10.72 6.81
C TRP A 139 -4.38 -11.68 7.47
N SER A 140 -3.43 -12.18 6.68
CA SER A 140 -2.23 -12.80 7.21
C SER A 140 -1.28 -11.73 7.77
N ASP A 141 -0.39 -12.13 8.66
CA ASP A 141 0.68 -11.29 9.20
C ASP A 141 1.58 -10.69 8.10
N ARG A 142 1.84 -11.43 7.02
CA ARG A 142 2.52 -10.93 5.82
C ARG A 142 1.75 -9.75 5.20
N MET A 143 0.44 -9.90 4.97
CA MET A 143 -0.35 -8.81 4.39
C MET A 143 -0.41 -7.59 5.31
N VAL A 144 -0.55 -7.82 6.63
CA VAL A 144 -0.47 -6.75 7.63
C VAL A 144 0.87 -6.02 7.52
N SER A 145 2.00 -6.73 7.54
CA SER A 145 3.32 -6.10 7.47
C SER A 145 3.56 -5.35 6.17
N MET A 146 3.12 -5.89 5.01
CA MET A 146 3.24 -5.21 3.72
C MET A 146 2.45 -3.90 3.68
N PHE A 147 1.15 -3.95 3.97
CA PHE A 147 0.27 -2.80 3.76
C PHE A 147 0.32 -1.78 4.91
N ALA A 148 0.53 -2.22 6.15
CA ALA A 148 0.80 -1.28 7.25
C ALA A 148 2.11 -0.53 7.00
N SER A 149 3.16 -1.19 6.51
CA SER A 149 4.43 -0.52 6.19
C SER A 149 4.29 0.44 5.02
N LEU A 150 3.54 0.08 3.98
CA LEU A 150 3.21 0.95 2.84
C LEU A 150 2.52 2.24 3.31
N TRP A 151 1.57 2.13 4.26
CA TRP A 151 0.93 3.29 4.89
C TRP A 151 1.91 4.10 5.76
N LEU A 152 2.61 3.46 6.70
CA LEU A 152 3.54 4.11 7.63
C LEU A 152 4.68 4.82 6.91
N PHE A 153 5.36 4.14 5.98
CA PHE A 153 6.43 4.76 5.20
C PHE A 153 5.88 5.86 4.31
N GLY A 154 4.64 5.76 3.80
CA GLY A 154 4.01 6.86 3.06
C GLY A 154 3.87 8.13 3.90
N LEU A 155 3.45 7.99 5.16
CA LEU A 155 3.36 9.11 6.11
C LEU A 155 4.75 9.68 6.45
N LEU A 156 5.75 8.82 6.68
CA LEU A 156 7.13 9.21 6.97
C LEU A 156 7.84 9.84 5.77
N TRP A 157 7.52 9.39 4.56
CA TRP A 157 8.13 9.87 3.32
C TRP A 157 7.84 11.34 3.10
N TRP A 158 6.61 11.81 3.38
CA TRP A 158 6.24 13.20 3.13
C TRP A 158 7.20 14.23 3.76
N PRO A 159 7.43 14.27 5.08
CA PRO A 159 8.38 15.23 5.66
C PRO A 159 9.82 15.03 5.18
N LEU A 160 10.20 13.81 4.77
CA LEU A 160 11.56 13.47 4.34
C LEU A 160 11.81 13.68 2.84
N ARG A 161 10.77 13.82 2.01
CA ARG A 161 10.84 13.79 0.55
C ARG A 161 11.82 14.78 -0.08
N ARG A 162 12.05 15.92 0.57
CA ARG A 162 12.99 16.95 0.10
C ARG A 162 14.45 16.59 0.33
N ARG A 163 14.73 15.64 1.25
CA ARG A 163 16.09 15.19 1.60
C ARG A 163 16.42 13.83 0.99
N LEU A 164 15.41 13.03 0.65
CA LEU A 164 15.58 11.69 0.08
C LEU A 164 15.83 11.78 -1.43
N LYS A 165 16.92 11.16 -1.88
CA LYS A 165 17.10 10.89 -3.32
C LYS A 165 16.13 9.78 -3.74
N PRO A 166 15.53 9.85 -4.95
CA PRO A 166 14.71 8.76 -5.47
C PRO A 166 15.49 7.44 -5.50
N LEU A 167 14.82 6.35 -5.13
CA LEU A 167 15.42 5.03 -5.17
C LEU A 167 15.60 4.62 -6.64
N PRO A 168 16.79 4.17 -7.09
CA PRO A 168 16.95 3.62 -8.42
C PRO A 168 16.21 2.27 -8.53
N TRP A 169 15.87 1.87 -9.76
CA TRP A 169 15.09 0.64 -10.02
C TRP A 169 15.73 -0.63 -9.44
N TRP A 170 17.07 -0.74 -9.44
CA TRP A 170 17.76 -1.87 -8.82
C TRP A 170 17.65 -1.87 -7.29
N GLY A 171 17.53 -0.69 -6.68
CA GLY A 171 17.28 -0.56 -5.24
C GLY A 171 15.89 -1.05 -4.87
N LEU A 172 14.90 -0.81 -5.74
CA LEU A 172 13.57 -1.40 -5.59
C LEU A 172 13.66 -2.93 -5.64
N ILE A 173 14.34 -3.50 -6.64
CA ILE A 173 14.51 -4.96 -6.75
C ILE A 173 15.14 -5.53 -5.49
N LEU A 174 16.20 -4.90 -4.96
CA LEU A 174 16.86 -5.35 -3.74
C LEU A 174 15.91 -5.39 -2.53
N LEU A 175 14.98 -4.44 -2.41
CA LEU A 175 14.00 -4.38 -1.32
C LEU A 175 12.82 -5.34 -1.53
N LEU A 176 12.45 -5.63 -2.78
CA LEU A 176 11.37 -6.57 -3.10
C LEU A 176 11.82 -8.03 -3.10
N LEU A 177 13.09 -8.29 -3.43
CA LEU A 177 13.63 -9.64 -3.58
C LEU A 177 13.45 -10.52 -2.32
N PRO A 178 13.69 -10.03 -1.09
CA PRO A 178 13.45 -10.82 0.12
C PRO A 178 12.00 -11.29 0.25
N MET A 179 11.02 -10.44 -0.06
CA MET A 179 9.60 -10.81 -0.06
C MET A 179 9.29 -11.83 -1.16
N ALA A 180 9.87 -11.67 -2.35
CA ALA A 180 9.68 -12.63 -3.43
C ALA A 180 10.23 -14.02 -3.05
N LEU A 181 11.40 -14.10 -2.44
CA LEU A 181 12.01 -15.36 -1.99
C LEU A 181 11.26 -15.97 -0.80
N ASP A 182 10.88 -15.18 0.21
CA ASP A 182 10.08 -15.65 1.33
C ASP A 182 8.71 -16.15 0.87
N GLY A 183 8.03 -15.38 0.01
CA GLY A 183 6.75 -15.74 -0.59
C GLY A 183 6.81 -17.02 -1.42
N ALA A 184 7.77 -17.11 -2.34
CA ALA A 184 7.95 -18.26 -3.21
C ALA A 184 8.34 -19.52 -2.43
N SER A 185 9.24 -19.42 -1.46
CA SER A 185 9.64 -20.57 -0.63
C SER A 185 8.48 -21.12 0.21
N HIS A 186 7.66 -20.24 0.80
CA HIS A 186 6.43 -20.64 1.49
C HIS A 186 5.42 -21.28 0.53
N PHE A 187 5.22 -20.69 -0.65
CA PHE A 187 4.32 -21.26 -1.67
C PHE A 187 4.76 -22.67 -2.07
N VAL A 188 6.05 -22.87 -2.40
CA VAL A 188 6.60 -24.19 -2.74
C VAL A 188 6.48 -25.17 -1.56
N SER A 189 6.71 -24.71 -0.33
CA SER A 189 6.53 -25.52 0.87
C SER A 189 5.07 -25.97 1.02
N ASP A 190 4.11 -25.09 0.78
CA ASP A 190 2.68 -25.37 0.92
C ASP A 190 2.15 -26.33 -0.16
N LEU A 191 2.86 -26.53 -1.27
CA LEU A 191 2.52 -27.56 -2.28
C LEU A 191 2.62 -29.00 -1.73
N TYR A 192 3.41 -29.20 -0.67
CA TYR A 192 3.49 -30.48 0.05
C TYR A 192 2.37 -30.64 1.10
N GLY A 193 1.52 -29.62 1.27
CA GLY A 193 0.48 -29.54 2.29
C GLY A 193 0.79 -28.50 3.36
N ILE A 194 -0.26 -27.86 3.88
CA ILE A 194 -0.14 -26.88 4.97
C ILE A 194 0.44 -27.58 6.20
N GLY A 195 1.52 -27.04 6.76
CA GLY A 195 2.20 -27.62 7.92
C GLY A 195 2.98 -28.91 7.63
N GLN A 196 3.27 -29.22 6.36
CA GLN A 196 3.99 -30.45 5.96
C GLN A 196 5.28 -30.18 5.17
N GLY A 197 5.41 -29.00 4.57
CA GLY A 197 6.57 -28.67 3.75
C GLY A 197 7.82 -28.25 4.55
N PHE A 198 8.93 -28.07 3.83
CA PHE A 198 10.24 -27.76 4.41
C PHE A 198 10.31 -26.45 5.21
N ARG A 199 9.42 -25.49 4.96
CA ARG A 199 9.32 -24.25 5.75
C ARG A 199 8.59 -24.48 7.07
N ASP A 200 7.83 -25.56 7.25
CA ASP A 200 7.18 -25.84 8.53
C ASP A 200 8.21 -26.24 9.58
N SER A 201 9.16 -27.12 9.25
CA SER A 201 10.19 -27.56 10.20
C SER A 201 11.46 -26.71 10.18
N ASN A 202 11.76 -26.06 9.04
CA ASN A 202 13.02 -25.35 8.76
C ASN A 202 14.29 -26.13 9.18
N LEU A 203 14.30 -27.46 9.00
CA LEU A 203 15.47 -28.30 9.31
C LEU A 203 16.73 -27.85 8.55
N TRP A 204 16.57 -27.30 7.34
CA TRP A 204 17.65 -26.70 6.57
C TRP A 204 18.33 -25.54 7.32
N LEU A 205 17.55 -24.71 8.02
CA LEU A 205 18.06 -23.58 8.80
C LEU A 205 18.68 -24.08 10.10
N ALA A 206 18.06 -25.08 10.75
CA ALA A 206 18.60 -25.72 11.94
C ALA A 206 19.99 -26.35 11.65
N ALA A 207 20.14 -27.03 10.52
CA ALA A 207 21.43 -27.56 10.07
C ALA A 207 22.46 -26.46 9.81
N LEU A 208 22.08 -25.39 9.11
CA LEU A 208 22.96 -24.26 8.81
C LEU A 208 23.46 -23.54 10.06
N THR A 209 22.60 -23.43 11.07
CA THR A 209 22.88 -22.70 12.32
C THR A 209 23.42 -23.61 13.43
N GLY A 210 23.61 -24.91 13.16
CA GLY A 210 24.05 -25.87 14.17
C GLY A 210 23.11 -25.97 15.37
N ASN A 211 21.79 -25.79 15.17
CA ASN A 211 20.77 -25.74 16.23
C ASN A 211 21.04 -24.69 17.33
N ALA A 212 21.60 -23.53 16.96
CA ALA A 212 21.90 -22.46 17.91
C ALA A 212 20.66 -21.83 18.60
N PHE A 213 19.46 -22.00 18.04
CA PHE A 213 18.21 -21.42 18.55
C PHE A 213 17.26 -22.49 19.14
N SER A 214 16.19 -22.06 19.81
CA SER A 214 15.17 -22.98 20.33
C SER A 214 14.43 -23.71 19.21
N SER A 215 13.89 -24.89 19.49
CA SER A 215 13.07 -25.64 18.52
C SER A 215 11.86 -24.84 18.02
N SER A 216 11.24 -24.02 18.89
CA SER A 216 10.14 -23.11 18.55
C SER A 216 10.52 -21.97 17.62
N PHE A 217 11.81 -21.62 17.52
CA PHE A 217 12.28 -20.64 16.55
C PHE A 217 12.28 -21.24 15.14
N TYR A 218 12.70 -22.49 14.98
CA TYR A 218 12.75 -23.13 13.67
C TYR A 218 11.38 -23.59 13.17
N ALA A 219 10.55 -24.16 14.05
CA ALA A 219 9.32 -24.81 13.63
C ALA A 219 8.08 -23.89 13.66
N GLY A 220 7.24 -24.03 12.63
CA GLY A 220 5.91 -23.46 12.53
C GLY A 220 5.85 -21.96 12.23
N ASP A 221 4.63 -21.44 12.31
CA ASP A 221 4.27 -20.08 11.90
C ASP A 221 3.93 -19.16 13.09
N ALA A 222 4.08 -19.64 14.32
CA ALA A 222 3.75 -18.87 15.52
C ALA A 222 4.69 -17.67 15.72
N TRP A 223 4.22 -16.67 16.47
CA TRP A 223 5.00 -15.50 16.82
C TRP A 223 6.35 -15.88 17.46
N GLY A 224 7.41 -15.23 16.99
CA GLY A 224 8.79 -15.54 17.40
C GLY A 224 9.46 -16.64 16.58
N SER A 225 8.74 -17.37 15.72
CA SER A 225 9.36 -18.28 14.77
C SER A 225 10.08 -17.54 13.64
N PHE A 226 11.02 -18.23 13.00
CA PHE A 226 11.72 -17.75 11.82
C PHE A 226 10.74 -17.36 10.70
N ASN A 227 9.69 -18.16 10.48
CA ASN A 227 8.68 -17.86 9.46
C ASN A 227 7.91 -16.59 9.77
N ALA A 228 7.49 -16.38 11.02
CA ALA A 228 6.81 -15.14 11.42
C ALA A 228 7.73 -13.92 11.25
N LEU A 229 8.99 -14.05 11.66
CA LEU A 229 9.97 -12.97 11.52
C LEU A 229 10.26 -12.64 10.06
N MET A 230 10.44 -13.64 9.19
CA MET A 230 10.68 -13.42 7.76
C MET A 230 9.47 -12.76 7.10
N ARG A 231 8.25 -13.21 7.40
CA ARG A 231 7.02 -12.57 6.88
C ARG A 231 6.92 -11.10 7.28
N LEU A 232 7.25 -10.78 8.53
CA LEU A 232 7.29 -9.40 9.04
C LEU A 232 8.37 -8.56 8.34
N LEU A 233 9.63 -8.98 8.40
CA LEU A 233 10.77 -8.21 7.91
C LEU A 233 10.68 -7.97 6.40
N THR A 234 10.38 -9.03 5.64
CA THR A 234 10.25 -8.90 4.19
C THR A 234 9.07 -8.04 3.79
N GLY A 235 7.96 -8.07 4.55
CA GLY A 235 6.81 -7.19 4.32
C GLY A 235 7.11 -5.72 4.60
N VAL A 236 7.90 -5.45 5.65
CA VAL A 236 8.39 -4.10 5.93
C VAL A 236 9.29 -3.59 4.81
N LEU A 237 10.24 -4.41 4.33
CA LEU A 237 11.11 -4.05 3.20
C LEU A 237 10.31 -3.81 1.92
N PHE A 238 9.28 -4.63 1.66
CA PHE A 238 8.35 -4.41 0.55
C PHE A 238 7.70 -3.03 0.63
N GLY A 239 7.08 -2.68 1.76
CA GLY A 239 6.44 -1.38 1.95
C GLY A 239 7.41 -0.22 1.77
N LEU A 240 8.62 -0.33 2.36
CA LEU A 240 9.67 0.66 2.22
C LEU A 240 10.07 0.86 0.75
N GLY A 241 10.33 -0.23 0.04
CA GLY A 241 10.76 -0.20 -1.36
C GLY A 241 9.72 0.43 -2.27
N VAL A 242 8.45 0.04 -2.13
CA VAL A 242 7.35 0.59 -2.93
C VAL A 242 7.16 2.09 -2.67
N VAL A 243 7.21 2.53 -1.41
CA VAL A 243 7.08 3.97 -1.11
C VAL A 243 8.28 4.75 -1.61
N TRP A 244 9.50 4.34 -1.25
CA TRP A 244 10.71 5.09 -1.58
C TRP A 244 10.92 5.18 -3.10
N PHE A 245 10.60 4.13 -3.84
CA PHE A 245 10.63 4.16 -5.29
C PHE A 245 9.45 4.93 -5.89
N GLY A 246 8.21 4.59 -5.52
CA GLY A 246 7.00 5.02 -6.21
C GLY A 246 6.52 6.44 -5.86
N PHE A 247 6.62 6.85 -4.60
CA PHE A 247 6.05 8.13 -4.15
C PHE A 247 6.68 9.36 -4.82
N PRO A 248 7.99 9.41 -5.13
CA PRO A 248 8.56 10.49 -5.93
C PRO A 248 7.88 10.67 -7.29
N TYR A 249 7.52 9.57 -7.97
CA TYR A 249 6.81 9.64 -9.26
C TYR A 249 5.37 10.11 -9.09
N LEU A 250 4.67 9.63 -8.06
CA LEU A 250 3.33 10.11 -7.73
C LEU A 250 3.33 11.61 -7.42
N ASP A 251 4.28 12.07 -6.61
CA ASP A 251 4.40 13.49 -6.25
C ASP A 251 4.67 14.36 -7.47
N ALA A 252 5.55 13.91 -8.38
CA ALA A 252 5.82 14.60 -9.63
C ALA A 252 4.55 14.71 -10.50
N ALA A 253 3.82 13.60 -10.67
CA ALA A 253 2.60 13.56 -11.47
C ALA A 253 1.50 14.46 -10.92
N PHE A 254 1.18 14.35 -9.62
CA PHE A 254 0.16 15.18 -8.99
C PHE A 254 0.57 16.66 -8.92
N SER A 255 1.85 16.95 -8.65
CA SER A 255 2.34 18.33 -8.66
C SER A 255 2.29 18.96 -10.05
N GLN A 256 2.57 18.18 -11.11
CA GLN A 256 2.43 18.66 -12.49
C GLN A 256 0.97 19.00 -12.82
N GLN A 257 0.03 18.12 -12.45
CA GLN A 257 -1.39 18.35 -12.66
C GLN A 257 -1.89 19.60 -11.92
N ALA A 258 -1.48 19.78 -10.65
CA ALA A 258 -1.84 20.96 -9.87
C ALA A 258 -1.31 22.25 -10.50
N ARG A 259 -0.03 22.26 -10.93
CA ARG A 259 0.58 23.41 -11.62
C ARG A 259 -0.10 23.72 -12.96
N PHE A 260 -0.51 22.71 -13.72
CA PHE A 260 -1.21 22.91 -14.99
C PHE A 260 -2.53 23.69 -14.79
N ILE A 261 -3.32 23.30 -13.79
CA ILE A 261 -4.58 23.98 -13.47
C ILE A 261 -4.30 25.41 -12.97
N GLU A 262 -3.28 25.58 -12.11
CA GLU A 262 -2.88 26.90 -11.58
C GLU A 262 -2.41 27.86 -12.69
N THR A 263 -1.60 27.39 -13.63
CA THR A 263 -1.15 28.19 -14.79
C THR A 263 -2.33 28.62 -15.65
N ARG A 264 -3.31 27.75 -15.92
CA ARG A 264 -4.52 28.11 -16.68
C ARG A 264 -5.33 29.21 -15.97
N VAL A 265 -5.51 29.09 -14.66
CA VAL A 265 -6.20 30.11 -13.84
C VAL A 265 -5.45 31.44 -13.88
N ASN A 266 -4.14 31.42 -13.66
CA ASN A 266 -3.30 32.62 -13.64
C ASN A 266 -3.28 33.31 -15.01
N TYR A 267 -3.16 32.53 -16.09
CA TYR A 267 -3.22 33.03 -17.46
C TYR A 267 -4.55 33.70 -17.75
N ALA A 268 -5.68 33.06 -17.42
CA ALA A 268 -6.98 33.65 -17.64
C ALA A 268 -7.20 34.93 -16.81
N ASN A 269 -6.78 34.94 -15.54
CA ASN A 269 -6.81 36.13 -14.69
C ASN A 269 -5.96 37.29 -15.24
N SER A 270 -4.83 36.99 -15.91
CA SER A 270 -3.98 38.00 -16.53
C SER A 270 -4.61 38.65 -17.77
N ARG A 271 -5.56 37.97 -18.43
CA ARG A 271 -6.27 38.45 -19.63
C ARG A 271 -7.66 39.04 -19.37
N SER A 272 -8.22 38.87 -18.18
CA SER A 272 -9.36 39.67 -17.73
C SER A 272 -8.80 40.97 -17.12
N PRO A 273 -8.78 42.10 -17.86
CA PRO A 273 -8.55 43.37 -17.20
C PRO A 273 -9.68 43.52 -16.18
N ARG A 274 -9.35 43.55 -14.88
CA ARG A 274 -10.23 44.28 -13.97
C ARG A 274 -10.28 45.68 -14.57
N ILE A 275 -11.41 46.07 -15.12
CA ILE A 275 -11.69 47.49 -15.34
C ILE A 275 -11.51 48.10 -13.94
N ARG A 276 -10.37 48.75 -13.71
CA ARG A 276 -10.30 49.74 -12.64
C ARG A 276 -11.30 50.79 -13.07
N GLU A 277 -12.38 50.91 -12.31
CA GLU A 277 -13.25 52.08 -12.36
C GLU A 277 -12.43 53.27 -11.83
N ASP A 278 -11.44 53.70 -12.61
CA ASP A 278 -10.76 54.97 -12.45
C ASP A 278 -11.35 55.91 -13.51
N PHE A 279 -12.55 56.42 -13.25
CA PHE A 279 -12.98 57.74 -13.75
C PHE A 279 -13.83 58.39 -12.68
N GLU A 280 -13.16 59.27 -11.93
CA GLU A 280 -13.76 60.33 -11.14
C GLU A 280 -14.56 61.31 -12.03
N VAL A 281 -15.54 61.94 -11.38
CA VAL A 281 -16.38 63.11 -11.75
C VAL A 281 -17.64 62.83 -12.55
#